data_AF-A0A2G4GQ93-F1
#
_entry.id   AF-A0A2G4GQ93-F1
#
_cell.length_a   1.000
_cell.length_b   1.000
_cell.length_c   1.000
_cell.angle_alpha   90.00
_cell.angle_beta   90.00
_cell.angle_gamma   90.00
#
_symmetry.space_group_name_H-M   'P 1'
#
loop_
_entity.id
_entity.type
_entity.pdbx_description
1 polymer ?
#
loop_
_entity_poly.entity_id
_entity_poly.type
_entity_poly.pdbx_seq_one_letter_code
_entity_poly.pdbx_strand_id
1 'polypeptide(L)'
;MRRSIVRDERGSLLPLILGYLALLTATLTVAVSIGQVSTANALLNNMAEEIALTCASSVDQRTYYASGLIAIDPESARAVALGQLAFEHSNFLESISLESVVARGSQVEIGLRAKTRLLTGQWRLISAHARAEVRVNPVE
;
A
#
# COMPACT_ATOMS: atom_id res chain seq x y z
N MET A 1 10.22 -65.27 33.78
CA MET A 1 9.02 -64.73 33.10
C MET A 1 9.41 -63.50 32.29
N ARG A 2 9.48 -63.59 30.96
CA ARG A 2 9.68 -62.41 30.09
C ARG A 2 8.31 -61.83 29.76
N ARG A 3 8.04 -60.58 30.17
CA ARG A 3 6.85 -59.83 29.72
C ARG A 3 7.06 -59.45 28.26
N SER A 4 6.27 -60.04 27.37
CA SER A 4 6.14 -59.56 25.99
C SER A 4 5.42 -58.21 26.03
N ILE A 5 6.13 -57.14 25.69
CA ILE A 5 5.52 -55.84 25.43
C ILE A 5 4.72 -56.03 24.14
N VAL A 6 3.39 -56.16 24.27
CA VAL A 6 2.49 -56.12 23.12
C VAL A 6 2.55 -54.69 22.61
N ARG A 7 3.32 -54.48 21.53
CA ARG A 7 3.37 -53.20 20.82
C ARG A 7 2.01 -53.02 20.16
N ASP A 8 1.25 -52.05 20.63
CA ASP A 8 -0.05 -51.71 20.03
C ASP A 8 0.21 -51.16 18.62
N GLU A 9 -0.07 -51.98 17.60
CA GLU A 9 0.14 -51.64 16.18
C GLU A 9 -0.98 -50.76 15.60
N ARG A 10 -1.93 -50.33 16.44
CA ARG A 10 -2.87 -49.26 16.09
C ARG A 10 -2.10 -47.94 16.07
N GLY A 11 -1.42 -47.68 14.96
CA GLY A 11 -0.68 -46.45 14.72
C GLY A 11 -1.52 -45.26 15.16
N SER A 12 -1.00 -44.52 16.15
CA SER A 12 -1.72 -43.41 16.75
C SER A 12 -2.09 -42.41 15.66
N LEU A 13 -3.38 -42.07 15.53
CA LEU A 13 -3.87 -41.06 14.59
C LEU A 13 -3.54 -39.63 15.03
N LEU A 14 -3.08 -39.45 16.28
CA LEU A 14 -2.78 -38.15 16.87
C LEU A 14 -1.76 -37.33 16.07
N PRO A 15 -0.63 -37.88 15.58
CA PRO A 15 0.32 -37.12 14.77
C PRO A 15 -0.28 -36.65 13.45
N LEU A 16 -1.18 -37.45 12.84
CA LEU A 16 -1.87 -37.07 11.61
C LEU A 16 -2.85 -35.91 11.86
N ILE A 17 -3.62 -35.98 12.94
CA ILE A 17 -4.55 -34.91 13.34
C ILE A 17 -3.79 -33.62 13.65
N LEU A 18 -2.70 -33.70 14.43
CA LEU A 18 -1.87 -32.54 14.75
C LEU A 18 -1.20 -31.96 13.51
N GLY A 19 -0.69 -32.82 12.61
CA GLY A 19 -0.12 -32.39 11.33
C GLY A 19 -1.16 -31.68 10.45
N TYR A 20 -2.38 -32.20 10.39
CA TYR A 20 -3.47 -31.58 9.63
C TYR A 20 -3.89 -30.24 10.22
N LEU A 21 -4.01 -30.13 11.55
CA LEU A 21 -4.30 -28.87 12.22
C LEU A 21 -3.20 -27.83 11.99
N ALA A 22 -1.93 -28.23 12.06
CA ALA A 22 -0.80 -27.35 11.76
C ALA A 22 -0.81 -26.87 10.29
N LEU A 23 -1.18 -27.75 9.35
CA LEU A 23 -1.31 -27.38 7.95
C LEU A 23 -2.45 -26.38 7.74
N LEU A 24 -3.60 -26.60 8.38
CA LEU A 24 -4.74 -25.69 8.30
C LEU A 24 -4.42 -24.30 8.87
N THR A 25 -3.77 -24.21 10.03
CA THR A 25 -3.40 -22.93 10.64
C THR A 25 -2.35 -22.19 9.81
N ALA A 26 -1.37 -22.90 9.25
CA ALA A 26 -0.41 -22.33 8.33
C ALA A 26 -1.09 -21.77 7.07
N THR A 27 -2.00 -22.54 6.47
CA THR A 27 -2.75 -22.12 5.27
C THR A 27 -3.60 -20.88 5.54
N LEU A 28 -4.31 -20.85 6.67
CA LEU A 28 -5.14 -19.71 7.07
C LEU A 28 -4.28 -18.45 7.28
N THR A 29 -3.12 -18.60 7.93
CA THR A 29 -2.19 -17.50 8.20
C THR A 29 -1.66 -16.90 6.90
N VAL A 30 -1.33 -17.74 5.92
CA VAL A 30 -0.90 -17.29 4.58
C VAL A 30 -2.04 -16.54 3.88
N ALA A 31 -3.26 -17.10 3.88
CA ALA A 31 -4.41 -16.47 3.23
C ALA A 31 -4.72 -15.08 3.81
N VAL A 32 -4.73 -14.94 5.14
CA VAL A 32 -4.94 -13.66 5.81
C VAL A 32 -3.82 -12.67 5.51
N SER A 33 -2.56 -13.12 5.53
CA SER A 33 -1.40 -12.27 5.22
C SER A 33 -1.45 -11.73 3.78
N ILE A 34 -1.90 -12.54 2.82
CA ILE A 34 -2.13 -12.09 1.44
C ILE A 34 -3.23 -11.03 1.39
N GLY A 35 -4.35 -11.26 2.07
CA GLY A 35 -5.44 -10.29 2.17
C GLY A 35 -5.00 -8.95 2.75
N GLN A 36 -4.22 -8.97 3.83
CA GLN A 36 -3.66 -7.76 4.45
C GLN A 36 -2.80 -6.95 3.48
N VAL A 37 -1.89 -7.62 2.76
CA VAL A 37 -1.04 -6.95 1.76
C VAL A 37 -1.87 -6.39 0.60
N SER A 38 -2.89 -7.12 0.16
CA SER A 38 -3.79 -6.64 -0.90
C SER A 38 -4.51 -5.36 -0.48
N THR A 39 -5.08 -5.32 0.72
CA THR A 39 -5.73 -4.13 1.26
C THR A 39 -4.76 -2.97 1.45
N ALA A 40 -3.57 -3.24 1.99
CA ALA A 40 -2.53 -2.24 2.18
C ALA A 40 -2.08 -1.62 0.83
N ASN A 41 -1.91 -2.43 -0.20
CA ASN A 41 -1.58 -1.96 -1.55
C ASN A 41 -2.70 -1.10 -2.14
N ALA A 42 -3.97 -1.52 -2.00
CA ALA A 42 -5.10 -0.75 -2.50
C ALA A 42 -5.21 0.62 -1.80
N LEU A 43 -5.02 0.66 -0.48
CA LEU A 43 -4.98 1.91 0.28
C LEU A 43 -3.83 2.81 -0.19
N LEU A 44 -2.63 2.27 -0.33
CA LEU A 44 -1.46 3.07 -0.75
C LEU A 44 -1.63 3.62 -2.19
N ASN A 45 -2.24 2.84 -3.10
CA ASN A 45 -2.57 3.30 -4.44
C ASN A 45 -3.58 4.45 -4.42
N ASN A 46 -4.68 4.30 -3.66
CA ASN A 46 -5.69 5.35 -3.54
C ASN A 46 -5.09 6.64 -2.96
N MET A 47 -4.23 6.53 -1.94
CA MET A 47 -3.52 7.69 -1.38
C MET A 47 -2.62 8.36 -2.41
N ALA A 48 -1.88 7.58 -3.20
CA ALA A 48 -1.03 8.13 -4.26
C ALA A 48 -1.88 8.86 -5.31
N GLU A 49 -3.02 8.29 -5.70
CA GLU A 49 -3.96 8.90 -6.64
C GLU A 49 -4.55 10.20 -6.11
N GLU A 50 -5.01 10.22 -4.87
CA GLU A 50 -5.57 11.41 -4.23
C GLU A 50 -4.53 12.54 -4.12
N ILE A 51 -3.30 12.21 -3.72
CA ILE A 51 -2.21 13.18 -3.66
C ILE A 51 -1.87 13.69 -5.05
N ALA A 52 -1.78 12.81 -6.06
CA ALA A 52 -1.51 13.22 -7.43
C ALA A 52 -2.60 14.17 -7.95
N LEU A 53 -3.87 13.85 -7.69
CA LEU A 53 -5.01 14.68 -8.10
C LEU A 53 -5.00 16.04 -7.39
N THR A 54 -4.65 16.06 -6.11
CA THR A 54 -4.54 17.28 -5.32
C THR A 54 -3.41 18.17 -5.84
N CYS A 55 -2.26 17.58 -6.18
CA CYS A 55 -1.13 18.28 -6.81
C CYS A 55 -1.48 18.83 -8.20
N ALA A 56 -2.26 18.08 -9.00
CA ALA A 56 -2.77 18.57 -10.28
C ALA A 56 -3.81 19.69 -10.10
N SER A 57 -4.56 19.68 -8.98
CA SER A 57 -5.55 20.73 -8.69
C SER A 57 -4.94 21.98 -8.09
N SER A 58 -3.73 21.90 -7.53
CA SER A 58 -3.02 23.05 -6.94
C SER A 58 -2.31 23.95 -7.97
N VAL A 59 -2.61 23.82 -9.27
CA VAL A 59 -2.05 24.71 -10.30
C VAL A 59 -2.46 26.16 -10.03
N ASP A 60 -1.50 27.06 -10.12
CA ASP A 60 -1.72 28.49 -9.91
C ASP A 60 -2.61 29.09 -11.02
N GLN A 61 -3.88 29.32 -10.68
CA GLN A 61 -4.85 29.99 -11.54
C GLN A 61 -4.35 31.35 -12.02
N ARG A 62 -3.55 32.07 -11.23
CA ARG A 62 -3.05 33.40 -11.60
C ARG A 62 -2.08 33.32 -12.78
N THR A 63 -1.17 32.36 -12.75
CA THR A 63 -0.24 32.09 -13.86
C THR A 63 -0.99 31.60 -15.10
N TYR A 64 -2.01 30.77 -14.93
CA TYR A 64 -2.89 30.35 -16.01
C TYR A 64 -3.60 31.54 -16.68
N TYR A 65 -4.25 32.42 -15.92
CA TYR A 65 -4.95 33.58 -16.48
C TYR A 65 -4.02 34.64 -17.09
N ALA A 66 -2.77 34.73 -16.63
CA ALA A 66 -1.80 35.69 -17.17
C ALA A 66 -1.08 35.20 -18.43
N SER A 67 -0.81 33.90 -18.55
CA SER A 67 0.06 33.34 -19.60
C SER A 67 -0.62 32.31 -20.50
N GLY A 68 -1.77 31.77 -20.11
CA GLY A 68 -2.42 30.63 -20.76
C GLY A 68 -1.68 29.30 -20.62
N LEU A 69 -0.56 29.25 -19.88
CA LEU A 69 0.25 28.06 -19.69
C LEU A 69 -0.18 27.29 -18.43
N ILE A 70 -0.36 25.98 -18.59
CA ILE A 70 -0.59 25.04 -17.50
C ILE A 70 0.74 24.31 -17.25
N ALA A 71 1.46 24.71 -16.21
CA ALA A 71 2.66 24.03 -15.78
C ALA A 71 2.59 23.78 -14.27
N ILE A 72 2.73 22.53 -13.87
CA ILE A 72 2.89 22.16 -12.47
C ILE A 72 4.35 22.39 -12.09
N ASP A 73 4.57 23.23 -11.08
CA ASP A 73 5.89 23.38 -10.48
C ASP A 73 6.21 22.16 -9.59
N PRO A 74 7.33 21.43 -9.83
CA PRO A 74 7.69 20.24 -9.06
C PRO A 74 7.94 20.52 -7.57
N GLU A 75 8.45 21.71 -7.21
CA GLU A 75 8.68 22.04 -5.80
C GLU A 75 7.37 22.28 -5.06
N SER A 76 6.44 23.02 -5.67
CA SER A 76 5.09 23.23 -5.16
C SER A 76 4.32 21.92 -5.03
N ALA A 77 4.38 21.05 -6.04
CA ALA A 77 3.75 19.72 -5.98
C ALA A 77 4.32 18.87 -4.84
N ARG A 78 5.64 18.93 -4.60
CA ARG A 78 6.27 18.23 -3.49
C ARG A 78 5.81 18.77 -2.14
N ALA A 79 5.68 20.08 -1.98
CA ALA A 79 5.18 20.69 -0.76
C ALA A 79 3.73 20.28 -0.47
N VAL A 80 2.86 20.26 -1.49
CA VAL A 80 1.47 19.78 -1.39
C VAL A 80 1.43 18.31 -1.00
N ALA A 81 2.22 17.45 -1.66
CA ALA A 81 2.28 16.03 -1.35
C ALA A 81 2.75 15.75 0.09
N LEU A 82 3.78 16.45 0.57
CA LEU A 82 4.24 16.35 1.96
C LEU A 82 3.19 16.87 2.96
N GLY A 83 2.48 17.94 2.60
CA GLY A 83 1.38 18.47 3.39
C GLY A 83 0.28 17.43 3.57
N GLN A 84 -0.17 16.79 2.49
CA GLN A 84 -1.22 15.77 2.55
C GLN A 84 -0.78 14.53 3.35
N LEU A 85 0.47 14.08 3.15
CA LEU A 85 1.02 12.95 3.90
C LEU A 85 1.13 13.22 5.41
N ALA A 86 1.32 14.48 5.84
CA ALA A 86 1.44 14.82 7.26
C ALA A 86 0.13 14.61 8.04
N PHE A 87 -1.01 14.69 7.37
CA PHE A 87 -2.31 14.46 7.99
C PHE A 87 -2.75 13.00 7.91
N GLU A 88 -2.08 12.19 7.10
CA GLU A 88 -2.55 10.85 6.82
C GLU A 88 -2.16 9.81 7.87
N HIS A 89 -3.14 9.01 8.25
CA HIS A 89 -3.02 7.99 9.28
C HIS A 89 -3.73 6.72 8.84
N SER A 90 -3.02 5.59 8.90
CA SER A 90 -3.56 4.29 8.53
C SER A 90 -3.21 3.24 9.58
N ASN A 91 -4.17 2.39 9.91
CA ASN A 91 -3.94 1.23 10.76
C ASN A 91 -3.26 0.08 10.02
N PHE A 92 -3.17 0.14 8.69
CA PHE A 92 -2.62 -0.91 7.83
C PHE A 92 -1.23 -0.57 7.29
N LEU A 93 -0.90 0.71 7.25
CA LEU A 93 0.32 1.25 6.68
C LEU A 93 1.11 1.98 7.76
N GLU A 94 2.38 1.65 7.86
CA GLU A 94 3.34 2.31 8.74
C GLU A 94 4.45 2.96 7.93
N SER A 95 5.04 4.02 8.47
CA SER A 95 6.19 4.70 7.87
C SER A 95 5.93 5.12 6.41
N ILE A 96 4.75 5.67 6.13
CA ILE A 96 4.41 6.17 4.79
C ILE A 96 5.35 7.34 4.46
N SER A 97 5.96 7.29 3.28
CA SER A 97 6.94 8.27 2.85
C SER A 97 6.80 8.55 1.36
N LEU A 98 7.10 9.79 0.99
CA LEU A 98 7.15 10.23 -0.40
C LEU A 98 8.45 9.72 -1.03
N GLU A 99 8.34 8.83 -2.01
CA GLU A 99 9.48 8.26 -2.74
C GLU A 99 9.88 9.13 -3.92
N SER A 100 8.91 9.63 -4.69
CA SER A 100 9.17 10.46 -5.87
C SER A 100 8.04 11.45 -6.15
N VAL A 101 8.39 12.62 -6.67
CA VAL A 101 7.46 13.57 -7.29
C VAL A 101 8.06 14.00 -8.61
N VAL A 102 7.33 13.80 -9.70
CA VAL A 102 7.76 14.18 -11.04
C VAL A 102 6.66 15.00 -11.68
N ALA A 103 6.91 16.28 -11.93
CA ALA A 103 6.02 17.16 -12.68
C ALA A 103 6.51 17.31 -14.13
N ARG A 104 5.62 17.17 -15.11
CA ARG A 104 5.89 17.31 -16.54
C ARG A 104 4.75 18.05 -17.21
N GLY A 105 4.92 19.35 -17.45
CA GLY A 105 3.87 20.18 -18.05
C GLY A 105 2.61 20.19 -17.18
N SER A 106 1.50 19.66 -17.71
CA SER A 106 0.21 19.52 -17.03
C SER A 106 0.08 18.26 -16.17
N GLN A 107 1.11 17.43 -16.07
CA GLN A 107 1.03 16.13 -15.41
C GLN A 107 1.93 16.04 -14.19
N VAL A 108 1.49 15.30 -13.19
CA VAL A 108 2.25 14.99 -11.98
C VAL A 108 2.18 13.51 -11.68
N GLU A 109 3.33 12.92 -11.38
CA GLU A 109 3.49 11.54 -10.93
C GLU A 109 3.98 11.55 -9.48
N ILE A 110 3.29 10.80 -8.63
CA ILE A 110 3.57 10.67 -7.20
C ILE A 110 3.90 9.20 -6.91
N GLY A 111 5.05 8.98 -6.27
CA GLY A 111 5.47 7.69 -5.75
C GLY A 111 5.43 7.71 -4.24
N LEU A 112 4.73 6.75 -3.64
CA LEU A 112 4.66 6.55 -2.21
C LEU A 112 5.27 5.20 -1.83
N ARG A 113 5.88 5.16 -0.66
CA ARG A 113 6.42 3.94 -0.07
C ARG A 113 5.98 3.80 1.37
N ALA A 114 5.56 2.60 1.73
CA ALA A 114 5.11 2.28 3.07
C ALA A 114 5.57 0.89 3.51
N LYS A 115 5.42 0.62 4.81
CA LYS A 115 5.57 -0.70 5.42
C LYS A 115 4.18 -1.18 5.86
N THR A 116 3.97 -2.48 5.79
CA THR A 116 2.80 -3.12 6.40
C THR A 116 3.25 -4.31 7.22
N ARG A 117 2.56 -4.57 8.34
CA ARG A 117 2.87 -5.68 9.23
C ARG A 117 1.98 -6.87 8.89
N LEU A 118 2.60 -8.01 8.59
CA LEU A 118 1.89 -9.27 8.39
C LEU A 118 1.44 -9.84 9.72
N LEU A 119 0.43 -10.72 9.67
CA LEU A 119 -0.04 -11.46 10.85
C LEU A 119 1.06 -12.31 11.50
N THR A 120 2.04 -12.75 10.72
CA THR A 120 3.26 -13.44 11.21
C THR A 120 4.22 -12.53 11.98
N GLY A 121 3.93 -11.22 12.06
CA GLY A 121 4.76 -10.21 12.69
C GLY A 121 5.88 -9.65 11.78
N GLN A 122 6.06 -10.22 10.58
CA GLN A 122 7.05 -9.76 9.60
C GLN A 122 6.62 -8.45 8.93
N TRP A 123 7.60 -7.62 8.58
CA TRP A 123 7.38 -6.40 7.82
C TRP A 123 7.48 -6.66 6.33
N ARG A 124 6.55 -6.10 5.56
CA ARG A 124 6.60 -6.06 4.11
C ARG A 124 6.64 -4.62 3.62
N LEU A 125 7.60 -4.33 2.74
CA LEU A 125 7.68 -3.07 2.03
C LEU A 125 6.74 -3.10 0.83
N ILE A 126 6.03 -2.00 0.62
CA ILE A 126 5.13 -1.81 -0.51
C ILE A 126 5.31 -0.39 -1.06
N SER A 127 5.07 -0.24 -2.36
CA SER A 127 5.21 1.01 -3.09
C SER A 127 4.02 1.17 -4.02
N ALA A 128 3.58 2.42 -4.20
CA ALA A 128 2.51 2.80 -5.11
C ALA A 128 2.98 3.98 -5.96
N HIS A 129 2.53 4.01 -7.20
CA HIS A 129 2.77 5.13 -8.10
C HIS A 129 1.45 5.52 -8.73
N ALA A 130 1.13 6.81 -8.72
CA ALA A 130 -0.04 7.36 -9.35
C ALA A 130 0.33 8.55 -10.22
N ARG A 131 -0.47 8.78 -11.27
CA ARG A 131 -0.31 9.89 -12.20
C ARG A 131 -1.62 10.62 -12.34
N ALA A 132 -1.58 11.94 -12.26
CA ALA A 132 -2.71 12.81 -12.51
C ALA A 132 -2.35 13.87 -13.56
N GLU A 133 -3.37 14.35 -14.25
CA GLU A 133 -3.27 15.41 -15.25
C GLU A 133 -4.25 16.53 -14.91
N VAL A 134 -3.81 17.77 -15.09
CA VAL A 134 -4.64 18.96 -14.90
C VAL A 134 -5.72 18.96 -15.98
N ARG A 135 -6.99 18.90 -15.57
CA ARG A 135 -8.12 19.13 -16.48
C ARG A 135 -8.65 20.54 -16.27
N VAL A 136 -8.49 21.38 -17.29
CA VAL A 136 -9.17 22.67 -17.33
C VAL A 136 -10.47 22.48 -18.09
N ASN A 137 -11.60 22.55 -17.40
CA ASN A 137 -12.89 22.62 -18.07
C ASN A 137 -13.00 23.99 -18.75
N PRO A 138 -13.28 24.06 -20.06
CA PRO A 138 -13.59 25.33 -20.69
C PRO A 138 -14.84 25.89 -20.01
N VAL A 139 -14.77 27.13 -19.55
CA VAL A 139 -15.95 27.87 -19.08
C VAL A 139 -16.71 28.28 -20.36
N GLU A 140 -17.89 27.68 -20.57
CA GLU A 140 -18.84 28.10 -21.63
C GLU A 140 -19.44 29.48 -21.34
#